data_AF-A0A210Q741-F1
#
_entry.id   AF-A0A210Q741-F1
#
_cell.length_a   1.000
_cell.length_b   1.000
_cell.length_c   1.000
_cell.angle_alpha   90.00
_cell.angle_beta   90.00
_cell.angle_gamma   90.00
#
_symmetry.space_group_name_H-M   'P 1'
#
loop_
_entity.id
_entity.type
_entity.pdbx_description
1 polymer ?
#
loop_
_entity_poly.entity_id
_entity_poly.type
_entity_poly.pdbx_seq_one_letter_code
_entity_poly.pdbx_strand_id
1 'polypeptide(L)'
;MASFKKFSVLALIAIVLLIFGGILHIIAIATPYWHITYEATVGRVGHYGLWVGCKYFLTLVSCSGDFINPPAWLLGVRAMDVLGMLLGTTSLVLMGLYTFAPSGKWTTTYKVSSVVTALVAGK
;
A
#
# COMPACT_ATOMS: atom_id res chain seq x y z
N MET A 1 -34.00 -12.71 3.37
CA MET A 1 -33.21 -13.94 3.14
C MET A 1 -31.98 -13.56 2.33
N ALA A 2 -30.79 -13.57 2.94
CA ALA A 2 -29.55 -13.33 2.22
C ALA A 2 -29.29 -14.55 1.32
N SER A 3 -29.47 -14.38 0.01
CA SER A 3 -29.11 -15.41 -0.97
C SER A 3 -27.59 -15.47 -1.06
N PHE A 4 -26.97 -16.41 -0.34
CA PHE A 4 -25.55 -16.71 -0.49
C PHE A 4 -25.29 -17.19 -1.92
N LYS A 5 -24.83 -16.29 -2.79
CA LYS A 5 -24.30 -16.68 -4.11
C LYS A 5 -23.12 -17.61 -3.84
N LYS A 6 -23.11 -18.80 -4.47
CA LYS A 6 -21.96 -19.69 -4.42
C LYS A 6 -20.74 -18.91 -4.94
N PHE A 7 -19.78 -18.63 -4.07
CA PHE A 7 -18.53 -18.00 -4.50
C PHE A 7 -17.81 -18.94 -5.44
N SER A 8 -17.43 -18.43 -6.61
CA SER A 8 -16.51 -19.16 -7.48
C SER A 8 -15.18 -19.33 -6.74
N VAL A 9 -14.55 -20.49 -6.88
CA VAL A 9 -13.22 -20.78 -6.32
C VAL A 9 -12.21 -19.69 -6.70
N LEU A 10 -12.33 -19.14 -7.91
CA LEU A 10 -11.53 -18.01 -8.39
C LEU A 10 -11.68 -16.75 -7.53
N ALA A 11 -12.91 -16.43 -7.09
CA ALA A 11 -13.17 -15.25 -6.27
C ALA A 11 -12.56 -15.41 -4.87
N LEU A 12 -12.61 -16.63 -4.30
CA LEU A 12 -11.96 -16.92 -3.02
C LEU A 12 -10.45 -16.78 -3.12
N ILE A 13 -9.84 -17.35 -4.17
CA ILE A 13 -8.39 -17.23 -4.42
C ILE A 13 -7.99 -15.75 -4.56
N ALA A 14 -8.77 -14.96 -5.32
CA ALA A 14 -8.50 -13.53 -5.49
C ALA A 14 -8.53 -12.77 -4.15
N ILE A 15 -9.50 -13.06 -3.27
CA ILE A 15 -9.58 -12.43 -1.94
C ILE A 15 -8.36 -12.77 -1.10
N VAL A 16 -7.97 -14.05 -1.05
CA VAL A 16 -6.81 -14.50 -0.29
C VAL A 16 -5.54 -13.82 -0.80
N LEU A 17 -5.31 -13.82 -2.12
CA LEU A 17 -4.16 -13.17 -2.72
C LEU A 17 -4.11 -11.67 -2.43
N LEU A 18 -5.26 -11.00 -2.42
CA LEU A 18 -5.33 -9.57 -2.19
C LEU A 18 -5.05 -9.21 -0.72
N ILE A 19 -5.49 -10.04 0.23
CA ILE A 19 -5.14 -9.91 1.65
C ILE A 19 -3.63 -10.13 1.85
N PHE A 20 -3.08 -11.22 1.32
CA PHE A 20 -1.64 -11.49 1.41
C PHE A 20 -0.81 -10.39 0.75
N GLY A 21 -1.22 -9.94 -0.44
CA GLY A 21 -0.60 -8.82 -1.13
C GLY A 21 -0.61 -7.55 -0.27
N GLY A 22 -1.74 -7.23 0.37
CA GLY A 22 -1.85 -6.10 1.28
C GLY A 22 -0.91 -6.20 2.49
N ILE A 23 -0.79 -7.38 3.11
CA ILE A 23 0.14 -7.62 4.22
C ILE A 23 1.59 -7.41 3.76
N LEU A 24 1.97 -8.00 2.62
CA LEU A 24 3.32 -7.84 2.05
C LEU A 24 3.61 -6.39 1.70
N HIS A 25 2.61 -5.65 1.21
CA HIS A 25 2.71 -4.22 0.92
C HIS A 25 2.99 -3.42 2.19
N ILE A 26 2.24 -3.65 3.27
CA ILE A 26 2.48 -2.99 4.57
C ILE A 26 3.88 -3.30 5.13
N ILE A 27 4.34 -4.55 5.00
CA ILE A 27 5.70 -4.94 5.42
C ILE A 27 6.75 -4.20 4.59
N ALA A 28 6.55 -4.11 3.27
CA ALA A 28 7.43 -3.36 2.38
C ALA A 28 7.46 -1.87 2.73
N ILE A 29 6.35 -1.29 3.20
CA ILE A 29 6.32 0.11 3.64
C ILE A 29 7.11 0.32 4.93
N ALA A 30 6.94 -0.58 5.89
CA ALA A 30 7.50 -0.45 7.22
C ALA A 30 9.00 -0.80 7.29
N THR A 31 9.49 -1.59 6.34
CA THR A 31 10.88 -2.08 6.39
C THR A 31 11.90 -0.96 6.14
N PRO A 32 12.94 -0.83 6.98
CA PRO A 32 14.04 0.11 6.77
C PRO A 32 15.07 -0.41 5.75
N TYR A 33 14.85 -1.57 5.13
CA TYR A 33 15.85 -2.29 4.32
C TYR A 33 15.64 -2.13 2.80
N TRP A 34 15.23 -0.95 2.31
CA TRP A 34 15.09 -0.72 0.86
C TRP A 34 16.42 -0.47 0.16
N HIS A 35 17.33 0.22 0.83
CA HIS A 35 18.61 0.60 0.25
C HIS A 35 19.70 0.66 1.31
N ILE A 36 20.90 0.17 1.00
CA ILE A 36 22.06 0.25 1.87
C ILE A 36 22.88 1.47 1.49
N THR A 37 23.31 2.26 2.47
CA THR A 37 24.18 3.40 2.23
C THR A 37 25.45 3.33 3.05
N TYR A 38 26.54 3.70 2.39
CA TYR A 38 27.87 3.73 2.95
C TYR A 38 28.39 5.16 2.90
N GLU A 39 28.70 5.71 4.07
CA GLU A 39 29.28 7.04 4.20
C GLU A 39 30.77 6.87 4.55
N ALA A 40 31.61 6.81 3.52
CA ALA A 40 33.03 6.48 3.62
C ALA A 40 33.84 7.45 4.51
N THR A 41 33.39 8.69 4.62
CA THR A 41 34.04 9.75 5.42
C THR A 41 33.85 9.58 6.92
N VAL A 42 32.81 8.86 7.35
CA VAL A 42 32.43 8.73 8.79
C VAL A 42 32.40 7.27 9.25
N GLY A 43 32.71 6.33 8.37
CA GLY A 43 32.60 4.89 8.64
C GLY A 43 31.18 4.44 8.99
N ARG A 44 30.16 5.15 8.49
CA ARG A 44 28.75 4.87 8.80
C ARG A 44 28.14 3.99 7.71
N VAL A 45 27.63 2.85 8.11
CA VAL A 45 26.74 2.02 7.30
C VAL A 45 25.31 2.33 7.73
N GLY A 46 24.38 2.38 6.79
CA GLY A 46 22.98 2.66 7.08
C GLY A 46 22.05 1.87 6.18
N HIS A 47 20.83 1.67 6.65
CA HIS A 47 19.70 1.16 5.87
C HIS A 47 18.64 2.24 5.77
N TYR A 48 18.18 2.52 4.56
CA TYR A 48 17.07 3.42 4.30
C TYR A 48 15.85 2.63 3.88
N GLY A 49 14.74 2.85 4.57
CA GLY A 49 13.40 2.46 4.11
C GLY A 49 12.70 3.62 3.41
N LEU A 50 11.42 3.40 3.08
CA LEU A 50 10.59 4.48 2.55
C LEU A 50 10.47 5.61 3.56
N TRP A 51 10.07 5.33 4.79
CA TRP A 51 9.69 6.35 5.76
C TRP A 51 10.72 6.56 6.87
N VAL A 52 11.54 5.55 7.16
CA VAL A 52 12.52 5.58 8.25
C VAL A 52 13.89 5.21 7.71
N GLY A 53 14.92 5.98 8.11
CA GLY A 53 16.32 5.65 7.89
C GLY A 53 17.01 5.27 9.19
N CYS A 54 17.78 4.19 9.17
CA CYS A 54 18.59 3.73 10.30
C CYS A 54 20.08 3.84 9.95
N LYS A 55 20.84 4.48 10.83
CA LYS A 55 22.29 4.62 10.71
C LYS A 55 22.98 3.84 11.83
N TYR A 56 24.04 3.14 11.47
CA TYR A 56 24.90 2.40 12.37
C TYR A 56 26.19 3.18 12.56
N PHE A 57 26.53 3.50 13.81
CA PHE A 57 27.80 4.10 14.17
C PHE A 57 28.44 3.28 15.29
N LEU A 58 29.50 2.54 14.96
CA LEU A 58 30.15 1.58 15.85
C LEU A 58 29.13 0.56 16.40
N THR A 59 28.58 0.79 17.60
CA THR A 59 27.58 -0.06 18.27
C THR A 59 26.21 0.61 18.45
N LEU A 60 26.06 1.89 18.11
CA LEU A 60 24.79 2.59 18.22
C LEU A 60 24.01 2.52 16.91
N VAL A 61 22.73 2.16 17.04
CA VAL A 61 21.73 2.24 15.96
C VAL A 61 20.84 3.45 16.24
N SER A 62 20.80 4.39 15.31
CA SER A 62 19.90 5.54 15.38
C SER A 62 18.97 5.52 14.18
N CYS A 63 17.67 5.44 14.43
CA CYS A 63 16.65 5.49 13.38
C CYS A 63 15.87 6.81 13.47
N SER A 64 15.67 7.47 12.34
CA SER A 64 14.94 8.73 12.24
C SER A 64 14.02 8.75 11.02
N GLY A 65 12.81 9.30 11.16
CA GLY A 65 11.85 9.45 10.07
C GLY A 65 12.11 10.65 9.15
N ASP A 66 12.91 11.62 9.62
CA ASP A 66 13.06 12.89 8.92
C ASP A 66 14.21 12.86 7.93
N PHE A 67 13.84 12.69 6.66
CA PHE A 67 14.70 13.06 5.53
C PHE A 67 14.44 14.54 5.22
N ILE A 68 15.36 15.42 5.59
CA ILE A 68 15.24 16.86 5.32
C ILE A 68 15.21 17.14 3.81
N ASN A 69 15.84 16.28 2.99
CA ASN A 69 15.79 16.33 1.52
C ASN A 69 15.92 14.91 0.94
N PRO A 70 14.82 14.13 0.83
CA PRO A 70 14.89 12.81 0.23
C PRO A 70 15.22 12.91 -1.27
N PRO A 71 15.96 11.94 -1.83
CA PRO A 71 16.25 11.93 -3.26
C PRO A 71 14.95 11.73 -4.07
N ALA A 72 14.90 12.30 -5.29
CA ALA A 72 13.69 12.32 -6.12
C ALA A 72 13.12 10.92 -6.42
N TRP A 73 13.99 9.91 -6.58
CA TRP A 73 13.56 8.53 -6.78
C TRP A 73 12.78 7.99 -5.57
N LEU A 74 13.20 8.34 -4.34
CA LEU A 74 12.54 7.87 -3.11
C LEU A 74 11.16 8.52 -2.96
N LEU A 75 11.02 9.80 -3.36
CA LEU A 75 9.72 10.47 -3.42
C LEU A 75 8.77 9.79 -4.41
N GLY A 76 9.27 9.41 -5.59
CA GLY A 76 8.49 8.67 -6.58
C GLY A 76 8.01 7.32 -6.04
N VAL A 77 8.88 6.57 -5.38
CA VAL A 77 8.53 5.28 -4.78
C VAL A 77 7.50 5.46 -3.65
N ARG A 78 7.66 6.46 -2.77
CA ARG A 78 6.65 6.78 -1.74
C ARG A 78 5.28 7.08 -2.32
N ALA A 79 5.22 7.84 -3.41
CA ALA A 79 3.95 8.18 -4.06
C ALA A 79 3.27 6.95 -4.67
N MET A 80 4.02 6.11 -5.39
CA MET A 80 3.49 4.87 -5.97
C MET A 80 3.02 3.88 -4.91
N ASP A 81 3.73 3.83 -3.80
CA ASP A 81 3.40 2.98 -2.67
C ASP A 81 2.08 3.38 -1.98
N VAL A 82 1.89 4.67 -1.71
CA VAL A 82 0.62 5.22 -1.20
C VAL A 82 -0.53 4.98 -2.18
N LEU A 83 -0.28 5.17 -3.47
CA LEU A 83 -1.27 4.91 -4.52
C LEU A 83 -1.65 3.42 -4.56
N GLY A 84 -0.68 2.51 -4.42
CA GLY A 84 -0.91 1.07 -4.32
C GLY A 84 -1.80 0.70 -3.13
N MET A 85 -1.56 1.28 -1.95
CA MET A 85 -2.41 1.11 -0.77
C MET A 85 -3.84 1.60 -1.00
N LEU A 86 -4.01 2.78 -1.60
CA LEU A 86 -5.34 3.33 -1.90
C LEU A 86 -6.12 2.45 -2.89
N LEU A 87 -5.46 1.97 -3.95
CA LEU A 87 -6.09 1.08 -4.92
C LEU A 87 -6.42 -0.29 -4.32
N GLY A 88 -5.51 -0.88 -3.54
CA GLY A 88 -5.73 -2.15 -2.86
C GLY A 88 -6.89 -2.11 -1.86
N THR A 89 -6.94 -1.05 -1.03
CA THR A 89 -8.04 -0.84 -0.08
C THR A 89 -9.38 -0.59 -0.78
N THR A 90 -9.38 0.21 -1.85
CA THR A 90 -10.59 0.43 -2.68
C THR A 90 -11.10 -0.88 -3.29
N SER A 91 -10.19 -1.75 -3.76
CA SER A 91 -10.55 -3.07 -4.27
C SER A 91 -11.20 -3.96 -3.23
N LEU A 92 -10.67 -4.00 -1.99
CA LEU A 92 -11.28 -4.72 -0.86
C LEU A 92 -12.69 -4.21 -0.54
N VAL A 93 -12.87 -2.89 -0.48
CA VAL A 93 -14.16 -2.27 -0.19
C VAL A 93 -15.17 -2.59 -1.29
N LEU A 94 -14.79 -2.46 -2.56
CA LEU A 94 -15.67 -2.79 -3.69
C LEU A 94 -16.04 -4.28 -3.70
N MET A 95 -15.10 -5.16 -3.40
CA MET A 95 -15.38 -6.59 -3.29
C MET A 95 -16.36 -6.86 -2.14
N GLY A 96 -16.14 -6.28 -0.95
CA GLY A 96 -17.08 -6.41 0.17
C GLY A 96 -18.48 -5.87 -0.16
N LEU A 97 -18.57 -4.72 -0.82
CA LEU A 97 -19.86 -4.21 -1.28
C LEU A 97 -20.52 -5.15 -2.29
N TYR A 98 -19.75 -5.77 -3.19
CA TYR A 98 -20.27 -6.76 -4.13
C TYR A 98 -20.83 -8.00 -3.43
N THR A 99 -20.21 -8.46 -2.34
CA THR A 99 -20.66 -9.66 -1.62
C THR A 99 -21.92 -9.41 -0.79
N PHE A 100 -22.09 -8.22 -0.21
CA PHE A 100 -23.19 -7.91 0.71
C PHE A 100 -24.35 -7.14 0.05
N ALA A 101 -24.17 -6.52 -1.12
CA ALA A 101 -25.22 -5.74 -1.76
C ALA A 101 -26.33 -6.63 -2.38
N PRO A 102 -27.62 -6.37 -2.08
CA PRO A 102 -28.73 -7.04 -2.74
C PRO A 102 -28.73 -6.78 -4.25
N SER A 103 -29.09 -7.79 -5.03
CA SER A 103 -28.95 -7.82 -6.48
C SER A 103 -29.78 -6.79 -7.27
N GLY A 104 -30.58 -5.96 -6.60
CA GLY A 104 -31.47 -4.96 -7.22
C GLY A 104 -30.93 -3.52 -7.27
N LYS A 105 -29.75 -3.20 -6.71
CA LYS A 105 -29.25 -1.79 -6.60
C LYS A 105 -27.90 -1.51 -7.26
N TRP A 106 -27.40 -2.41 -8.12
CA TRP A 106 -26.09 -2.32 -8.76
C TRP A 106 -25.81 -1.02 -9.52
N THR A 107 -26.83 -0.43 -10.17
CA THR A 107 -26.69 0.82 -10.94
C THR A 107 -26.29 2.02 -10.10
N THR A 108 -26.50 2.00 -8.78
CA THR A 108 -26.12 3.12 -7.90
C THR A 108 -24.68 2.96 -7.42
N THR A 109 -24.26 1.73 -7.07
CA THR A 109 -22.91 1.44 -6.57
C THR A 109 -21.83 1.64 -7.64
N TYR A 110 -22.10 1.26 -8.90
CA TYR A 110 -21.18 1.53 -10.00
C TYR A 110 -21.07 3.04 -10.33
N LYS A 111 -22.16 3.80 -10.19
CA LYS A 111 -22.16 5.27 -10.37
C LYS A 111 -21.37 5.99 -9.29
N VAL A 112 -21.43 5.53 -8.05
CA VAL A 112 -20.62 6.11 -6.96
C VAL A 112 -19.13 5.80 -7.16
N SER A 113 -18.81 4.55 -7.54
CA SER A 113 -17.43 4.16 -7.82
C SER A 113 -16.84 4.95 -9.00
N SER A 114 -17.57 5.13 -10.10
CA SER A 114 -17.07 5.90 -11.25
C SER A 114 -16.93 7.41 -10.96
N VAL A 115 -17.80 7.98 -10.12
CA VAL A 115 -17.70 9.39 -9.71
C VAL A 115 -16.54 9.61 -8.74
N VAL A 116 -16.30 8.69 -7.80
CA VAL A 116 -15.13 8.78 -6.91
C VAL A 116 -13.83 8.67 -7.70
N THR A 117 -13.73 7.73 -8.64
CA THR A 117 -12.52 7.59 -9.49
C THR A 117 -12.33 8.81 -10.40
N ALA A 118 -13.40 9.40 -10.96
CA ALA A 118 -13.31 10.61 -11.78
C ALA A 118 -12.93 11.87 -10.98
N LEU A 119 -13.41 11.99 -9.73
CA LEU A 119 -13.06 13.11 -8.85
C LEU A 119 -11.62 13.03 -8.32
N VAL A 120 -11.08 11.81 -8.16
CA VAL A 120 -9.70 11.58 -7.72
C VAL A 120 -8.70 11.71 -8.87
N ALA A 121 -9.10 11.37 -10.11
CA ALA A 121 -8.24 11.52 -11.30
C ALA A 121 -8.22 12.95 -11.90
N GLY A 122 -9.15 13.82 -11.49
CA GLY A 122 -9.32 15.18 -12.01
C GLY A 122 -8.70 16.30 -11.17
N LYS A 123 -7.88 15.97 -10.17
CA LYS A 123 -7.10 16.91 -9.36
C LYS A 123 -5.61 16.58 -9.45
#